data_AF-A0AAV5BQ18-F1
#
_entry.id   AF-A0AAV5BQ18-F1
#
_cell.length_a   1.000
_cell.length_b   1.000
_cell.length_c   1.000
_cell.angle_alpha   90.00
_cell.angle_beta   90.00
_cell.angle_gamma   90.00
#
_symmetry.space_group_name_H-M   'P 1'
#
loop_
_entity.id
_entity.type
_entity.pdbx_description
1 polymer ?
#
loop_
_entity_poly.entity_id
_entity_poly.type
_entity_poly.pdbx_seq_one_letter_code
_entity_poly.pdbx_strand_id
1 'polypeptide(L)'
;MFLMILLRRKDRGPKSASKNFLNMKILWALRTIEECSPNGCTLTSFKTLFITVSGMGGLGKTVMVADVYKHEMINFPSHAWITVSQTYNVDALLRKLLREIDYIEYLSAHIEDMDVYELKVEIRRRLKDRDCLIVLDDVWSKDVYFQMFDGLQNMQGIRIIITTRKNHVAALAPPTRRLDLKPLSNTHAFNLFCRITLHDDECPKELEQCATSILARCLGLPSAIVSIGRLLSSGPHTCDFWGRMYYEARNELPDNDIMRAILEPSYYDLSEDLKNCFLYCSLFPEDYQFSCESLVRMWVAEGFVLSRGNHTPEEVAEGNLMELIDCNLLLAMQNDEQGRVVSCKMHGILRDLAHAVAKKEKFHFTNDYYSLTRMKRDTVRRLSLCRWYDERIIKFRFPHLRTLVSLGTVSSSTATLSSILSESIYLTVLELQDSEVTEVPESLGILFNLRYIGLRRTKVKSLPDTIVKLSNLQTLDIKETKIQNLPRRMGNVKKLRHLFADRYADNQSSESPYIFGVQPPNDLLSLEYLETLETVQSTSDLPDQLKKLWRLRSVVD
;
A
#
# COMPACT_ATOMS: atom_id res chain seq x y z
N MET A 1 15.26 -7.92 24.11
CA MET A 1 16.42 -7.80 25.02
C MET A 1 17.57 -6.95 24.44
N PHE A 2 17.89 -7.05 23.14
CA PHE A 2 19.00 -6.28 22.54
C PHE A 2 18.65 -4.87 22.02
N LEU A 3 17.38 -4.52 21.73
CA LEU A 3 17.01 -3.10 21.50
C LEU A 3 17.10 -2.26 22.80
N MET A 4 17.17 -2.89 23.98
CA MET A 4 17.46 -2.16 25.24
C MET A 4 18.94 -1.73 25.33
N ILE A 5 19.83 -2.28 24.51
CA ILE A 5 21.22 -1.83 24.42
C ILE A 5 21.30 -0.49 23.68
N LEU A 6 20.39 -0.21 22.74
CA LEU A 6 20.27 1.12 22.09
C LEU A 6 19.94 2.26 23.08
N LEU A 7 19.43 1.93 24.27
CA LEU A 7 19.03 2.89 25.30
C LEU A 7 19.92 2.88 26.54
N ARG A 8 20.93 1.99 26.61
CA ARG A 8 21.79 1.84 27.78
C ARG A 8 23.27 1.78 27.40
N ARG A 9 23.91 2.95 27.25
CA ARG A 9 25.23 3.16 27.89
C ARG A 9 25.38 4.61 28.38
N LYS A 10 25.95 4.67 29.59
CA LYS A 10 26.15 5.81 30.49
C LYS A 10 26.65 7.07 29.80
N ASP A 11 25.99 8.16 30.13
CA ASP A 11 26.50 9.53 30.02
C ASP A 11 27.95 9.61 30.54
N ARG A 12 28.83 10.09 29.66
CA ARG A 12 29.92 11.00 30.03
C ARG A 12 29.93 12.15 29.03
N GLY A 13 29.00 13.10 29.21
CA GLY A 13 29.05 14.38 28.51
C GLY A 13 27.67 15.03 28.30
N PRO A 14 27.57 16.37 28.32
CA PRO A 14 26.30 17.11 28.24
C PRO A 14 25.71 17.19 26.81
N LYS A 15 25.86 16.15 25.98
CA LYS A 15 25.41 16.12 24.58
C LYS A 15 24.42 14.98 24.25
N SER A 16 23.61 14.54 25.21
CA SER A 16 22.50 13.58 24.99
C SER A 16 21.12 14.19 25.26
N ALA A 17 20.85 15.39 24.70
CA ALA A 17 19.51 16.01 24.75
C ALA A 17 18.44 15.26 23.92
N SER A 18 18.80 14.15 23.25
CA SER A 18 17.93 13.31 22.43
C SER A 18 17.48 12.02 23.11
N LYS A 19 17.20 12.04 24.42
CA LYS A 19 16.24 11.08 24.98
C LYS A 19 14.92 11.25 24.21
N ASN A 20 14.70 10.35 23.25
CA ASN A 20 13.68 10.37 22.18
C ASN A 20 12.51 11.32 22.45
N PHE A 21 12.42 12.42 21.68
CA PHE A 21 11.30 13.38 21.72
C PHE A 21 9.93 12.69 21.68
N LEU A 22 9.82 11.56 20.96
CA LEU A 22 8.60 10.76 20.93
C LEU A 22 8.32 10.01 22.24
N ASN A 23 9.33 9.45 22.92
CA ASN A 23 9.15 8.88 24.27
C ASN A 23 8.73 9.97 25.23
N MET A 24 9.34 11.16 25.12
CA MET A 24 8.96 12.32 25.91
C MET A 24 7.52 12.75 25.67
N LYS A 25 6.99 12.64 24.44
CA LYS A 25 5.57 12.89 24.15
C LYS A 25 4.63 11.89 24.84
N ILE A 26 4.94 10.59 24.81
CA ILE A 26 4.11 9.59 25.50
C ILE A 26 4.20 9.82 27.02
N LEU A 27 5.40 10.01 27.55
CA LEU A 27 5.63 10.28 28.97
C LEU A 27 4.92 11.55 29.43
N TRP A 28 4.97 12.62 28.63
CA TRP A 28 4.24 13.84 28.87
C TRP A 28 2.73 13.59 28.86
N ALA A 29 2.20 12.90 27.83
CA ALA A 29 0.78 12.58 27.74
C ALA A 29 0.28 11.66 28.89
N LEU A 30 1.14 10.79 29.43
CA LEU A 30 0.82 9.96 30.60
C LEU A 30 0.77 10.77 31.89
N ARG A 31 1.65 11.78 32.01
CA ARG A 31 1.86 12.59 33.22
C ARG A 31 1.04 13.88 33.25
N THR A 32 0.53 14.34 32.11
CA THR A 32 -0.25 15.59 31.98
C THR A 32 -1.75 15.27 31.84
N ILE A 33 -2.57 15.95 32.64
CA ILE A 33 -4.04 15.74 32.70
C ILE A 33 -4.80 16.87 31.98
N GLU A 34 -4.13 17.94 31.52
CA GLU A 34 -4.80 19.16 31.06
C GLU A 34 -5.06 19.21 29.54
N GLU A 35 -6.33 19.39 29.16
CA GLU A 35 -6.72 19.86 27.83
C GLU A 35 -6.65 21.39 27.81
N CYS A 36 -5.57 21.96 27.27
CA CYS A 36 -5.52 23.40 27.02
C CYS A 36 -6.31 23.73 25.74
N SER A 37 -7.49 24.34 25.91
CA SER A 37 -8.20 25.08 24.86
C SER A 37 -7.72 26.55 24.87
N PRO A 38 -7.62 27.22 23.70
CA PRO A 38 -7.16 28.62 23.61
C PRO A 38 -8.07 29.64 24.32
N ASN A 39 -9.25 29.24 24.82
CA ASN A 39 -10.21 30.13 25.49
C ASN A 39 -10.35 29.91 27.01
N GLY A 40 -9.36 29.30 27.66
CA GLY A 40 -9.27 29.18 29.12
C GLY A 40 -9.30 27.73 29.63
N CYS A 41 -8.55 27.49 30.71
CA CYS A 41 -8.49 26.20 31.39
C CYS A 41 -9.82 25.92 32.11
N THR A 42 -10.66 25.08 31.51
CA THR A 42 -11.70 24.38 32.26
C THR A 42 -11.10 23.06 32.73
N LEU A 43 -10.95 22.90 34.05
CA LEU A 43 -10.72 21.62 34.71
C LEU A 43 -11.93 20.72 34.44
N THR A 44 -11.99 20.12 33.25
CA THR A 44 -12.96 19.09 32.94
C THR A 44 -12.50 17.80 33.61
N SER A 45 -13.33 17.30 34.52
CA SER A 45 -13.00 16.18 35.39
C SER A 45 -12.70 14.90 34.61
N PHE A 46 -11.48 14.39 34.80
CA PHE A 46 -11.03 12.99 34.76
C PHE A 46 -11.91 11.97 33.99
N LYS A 47 -11.48 11.63 32.77
CA LYS A 47 -11.90 10.43 32.01
C LYS A 47 -10.69 9.52 31.74
N THR A 48 -10.94 8.25 31.39
CA THR A 48 -9.92 7.32 30.93
C THR A 48 -9.08 7.95 29.82
N LEU A 49 -7.75 7.91 29.95
CA LEU A 49 -6.84 8.58 29.01
C LEU A 49 -6.32 7.58 27.98
N PHE A 50 -6.46 7.93 26.71
CA PHE A 50 -6.02 7.13 25.57
C PHE A 50 -4.83 7.77 24.87
N ILE A 51 -3.80 6.96 24.63
CA ILE A 51 -2.68 7.29 23.75
C ILE A 51 -2.65 6.23 22.65
N THR A 52 -2.57 6.65 21.40
CA THR A 52 -2.38 5.72 20.28
C THR A 52 -1.02 5.95 19.66
N VAL A 53 -0.30 4.87 19.40
CA VAL A 53 0.97 4.85 18.65
C VAL A 53 0.72 4.07 17.37
N SER A 54 0.78 4.76 16.24
CA SER A 54 0.40 4.26 14.92
C SER A 54 1.57 4.30 13.94
N GLY A 55 1.44 3.59 12.82
CA GLY A 55 2.43 3.53 11.74
C GLY A 55 2.60 2.12 11.18
N MET A 56 3.33 1.99 10.06
CA MET A 56 3.63 0.72 9.39
C MET A 56 4.25 -0.33 10.33
N GLY A 57 4.08 -1.61 9.99
CA GLY A 57 4.85 -2.69 10.58
C GLY A 57 6.37 -2.44 10.48
N GLY A 58 7.13 -2.95 11.46
CA GLY A 58 8.59 -2.81 11.43
C GLY A 58 9.16 -1.46 11.90
N LEU A 59 8.33 -0.44 12.18
CA LEU A 59 8.73 0.88 12.72
C LEU A 59 9.14 0.88 14.20
N GLY A 60 8.94 -0.22 14.93
CA GLY A 60 9.33 -0.32 16.33
C GLY A 60 8.30 0.21 17.35
N LYS A 61 7.02 0.36 16.96
CA LYS A 61 5.90 0.77 17.86
C LYS A 61 5.91 0.01 19.19
N THR A 62 5.86 -1.32 19.11
CA THR A 62 5.90 -2.23 20.27
C THR A 62 7.14 -1.99 21.14
N VAL A 63 8.30 -1.75 20.52
CA VAL A 63 9.53 -1.55 21.29
C VAL A 63 9.56 -0.20 21.97
N MET A 64 9.07 0.85 21.29
CA MET A 64 8.94 2.17 21.86
C MET A 64 7.99 2.17 23.06
N VAL A 65 6.81 1.57 22.92
CA VAL A 65 5.85 1.45 24.03
C VAL A 65 6.38 0.55 25.14
N ALA A 66 7.12 -0.51 24.82
CA ALA A 66 7.72 -1.39 25.82
C ALA A 66 8.76 -0.66 26.68
N ASP A 67 9.51 0.27 26.11
CA ASP A 67 10.44 1.11 26.86
C ASP A 67 9.71 2.05 27.84
N VAL A 68 8.68 2.76 27.35
CA VAL A 68 7.84 3.64 28.18
C VAL A 68 7.15 2.85 29.29
N TYR A 69 6.54 1.70 28.96
CA TYR A 69 5.84 0.85 29.92
C TYR A 69 6.77 0.38 31.05
N LYS A 70 8.00 -0.04 30.73
CA LYS A 70 8.99 -0.43 31.73
C LYS A 70 9.39 0.69 32.68
N HIS A 71 9.43 1.92 32.18
CA HIS A 71 9.77 3.08 33.00
C HIS A 71 8.60 3.58 33.85
N GLU A 72 7.37 3.51 33.33
CA GLU A 72 6.20 4.09 33.99
C GLU A 72 5.44 3.09 34.85
N MET A 73 5.55 1.77 34.63
CA MET A 73 4.78 0.77 35.41
C MET A 73 4.95 0.91 36.92
N ILE A 74 6.09 1.42 37.39
CA ILE A 74 6.39 1.64 38.82
C ILE A 74 5.45 2.69 39.43
N ASN A 75 4.92 3.61 38.61
CA ASN A 75 3.98 4.65 39.03
C ASN A 75 2.53 4.17 39.03
N PHE A 76 2.24 2.95 38.55
CA PHE A 76 0.89 2.40 38.43
C PHE A 76 0.79 1.08 39.21
N PRO A 77 0.09 1.06 40.36
CA PRO A 77 -0.06 -0.16 41.17
C PRO A 77 -0.59 -1.37 40.41
N SER A 78 -1.49 -1.13 39.43
CA SER A 78 -1.99 -2.14 38.51
C SER A 78 -1.50 -1.84 37.09
N HIS A 79 -1.01 -2.85 36.37
CA HIS A 79 -0.51 -2.66 35.02
C HIS A 79 -0.65 -3.94 34.20
N ALA A 80 -0.90 -3.80 32.90
CA ALA A 80 -1.09 -4.93 32.01
C ALA A 80 -0.52 -4.65 30.61
N TRP A 81 -0.01 -5.69 29.96
CA TRP A 81 0.45 -5.73 28.58
C TRP A 81 -0.23 -6.87 27.80
N ILE A 82 -1.15 -6.50 26.92
CA ILE A 82 -1.94 -7.45 26.14
C ILE A 82 -1.63 -7.27 24.66
N THR A 83 -0.98 -8.26 24.07
CA THR A 83 -0.88 -8.37 22.60
C THR A 83 -2.20 -8.91 22.03
N VAL A 84 -2.72 -8.24 21.01
CA VAL A 84 -4.01 -8.56 20.37
C VAL A 84 -3.74 -9.11 18.97
N SER A 85 -4.19 -10.33 18.72
CA SER A 85 -4.15 -10.95 17.39
C SER A 85 -5.27 -10.40 16.49
N GLN A 86 -5.10 -10.54 15.16
CA GLN A 86 -6.13 -10.16 14.19
C GLN A 86 -7.46 -10.87 14.46
N THR A 87 -7.40 -12.19 14.65
CA THR A 87 -8.51 -12.98 15.19
C THR A 87 -8.35 -13.03 16.70
N TYR A 88 -9.25 -12.39 17.44
CA TYR A 88 -9.20 -12.33 18.90
C TYR A 88 -10.46 -12.90 19.52
N ASN A 89 -10.34 -13.33 20.77
CA ASN A 89 -11.46 -13.70 21.62
C ASN A 89 -11.50 -12.76 22.83
N VAL A 90 -12.59 -12.02 22.98
CA VAL A 90 -12.78 -11.04 24.07
C VAL A 90 -12.65 -11.69 25.45
N ASP A 91 -13.22 -12.87 25.63
CA ASP A 91 -13.16 -13.63 26.88
C ASP A 91 -11.70 -13.90 27.27
N ALA A 92 -10.91 -14.43 26.32
CA ALA A 92 -9.49 -14.69 26.54
C ALA A 92 -8.69 -13.41 26.85
N LEU A 93 -8.99 -12.30 26.18
CA LEU A 93 -8.33 -11.00 26.44
C LEU A 93 -8.69 -10.45 27.83
N LEU A 94 -9.95 -10.54 28.25
CA LEU A 94 -10.40 -10.08 29.57
C LEU A 94 -9.78 -10.92 30.70
N ARG A 95 -9.73 -12.25 30.53
CA ARG A 95 -9.04 -13.14 31.47
C ARG A 95 -7.57 -12.77 31.60
N LYS A 96 -6.90 -12.52 30.47
CA LYS A 96 -5.50 -12.08 30.48
C LYS A 96 -5.33 -10.73 31.19
N LEU A 97 -6.20 -9.76 30.92
CA LEU A 97 -6.20 -8.47 31.60
C LEU A 97 -6.31 -8.65 33.12
N LEU A 98 -7.30 -9.42 33.57
CA LEU A 98 -7.56 -9.65 34.98
C LEU A 98 -6.38 -10.31 35.69
N ARG A 99 -5.70 -11.27 35.04
CA ARG A 99 -4.49 -11.93 35.56
C ARG A 99 -3.30 -10.98 35.71
N GLU A 100 -3.17 -9.99 34.84
CA GLU A 100 -2.03 -9.08 34.85
C GLU A 100 -2.21 -7.91 35.83
N ILE A 101 -3.42 -7.37 35.97
CA ILE A 101 -3.67 -6.22 36.87
C ILE A 101 -3.62 -6.57 38.36
N ASP A 102 -3.80 -7.84 38.71
CA ASP A 102 -3.78 -8.34 40.10
C ASP A 102 -3.51 -9.86 40.12
N TYR A 103 -2.25 -10.26 40.27
CA TYR A 103 -1.88 -11.68 40.34
C TYR A 103 -2.14 -12.23 41.74
N ILE A 104 -3.18 -13.06 41.89
CA ILE A 104 -3.46 -13.82 43.13
C ILE A 104 -3.69 -15.29 42.78
N GLU A 105 -2.80 -16.15 43.27
CA GLU A 105 -2.73 -17.60 42.95
C GLU A 105 -4.03 -18.36 43.29
N TYR A 106 -4.73 -17.97 44.37
CA TYR A 106 -6.00 -18.57 44.82
C TYR A 106 -7.20 -18.28 43.90
N LEU A 107 -7.16 -17.21 43.09
CA LEU A 107 -8.27 -16.80 42.22
C LEU A 107 -8.20 -17.41 40.82
N SER A 108 -7.11 -18.10 40.46
CA SER A 108 -6.90 -18.65 39.11
C SER A 108 -7.99 -19.61 38.66
N ALA A 109 -8.47 -20.48 39.56
CA ALA A 109 -9.56 -21.43 39.29
C ALA A 109 -10.91 -20.74 39.12
N HIS A 110 -11.21 -19.73 39.96
CA HIS A 110 -12.49 -19.02 39.90
C HIS A 110 -12.61 -18.14 38.65
N ILE A 111 -11.48 -17.61 38.16
CA ILE A 111 -11.47 -16.82 36.92
C ILE A 111 -11.94 -17.68 35.75
N GLU A 112 -11.45 -18.91 35.59
CA GLU A 112 -11.76 -19.82 34.45
C GLU A 112 -13.27 -20.05 34.27
N ASP A 113 -14.05 -20.07 35.35
CA ASP A 113 -15.50 -20.33 35.30
C ASP A 113 -16.35 -19.09 34.98
N MET A 114 -15.77 -17.88 35.06
CA MET A 114 -16.51 -16.63 34.87
C MET A 114 -16.90 -16.39 33.42
N ASP A 115 -18.08 -15.83 33.17
CA ASP A 115 -18.44 -15.36 31.83
C ASP A 115 -17.87 -13.96 31.50
N VAL A 116 -18.05 -13.50 30.26
CA VAL A 116 -17.56 -12.19 29.78
C VAL A 116 -18.11 -11.01 30.61
N TYR A 117 -19.36 -11.09 31.06
CA TYR A 117 -19.97 -10.03 31.86
C TYR A 117 -19.36 -10.01 33.27
N GLU A 118 -19.24 -11.17 33.90
CA GLU A 118 -18.63 -11.33 35.22
C GLU A 118 -17.17 -10.87 35.21
N LEU A 119 -16.39 -11.23 34.18
CA LEU A 119 -15.01 -10.78 34.01
C LEU A 119 -14.91 -9.25 33.97
N LYS A 120 -15.81 -8.57 33.24
CA LYS A 120 -15.86 -7.11 33.19
C LYS A 120 -16.21 -6.49 34.54
N VAL A 121 -17.16 -7.07 35.26
CA VAL A 121 -17.56 -6.61 36.60
C VAL A 121 -16.39 -6.72 37.57
N GLU A 122 -15.67 -7.84 37.55
CA GLU A 122 -14.52 -8.04 38.42
C GLU A 122 -13.35 -7.12 38.07
N ILE A 123 -13.04 -6.92 36.78
CA ILE A 123 -12.02 -5.94 36.35
C ILE A 123 -12.39 -4.54 36.86
N ARG A 124 -13.64 -4.10 36.70
CA ARG A 124 -14.11 -2.80 37.25
C ARG A 124 -13.93 -2.72 38.75
N ARG A 125 -14.28 -3.79 39.47
CA ARG A 125 -14.14 -3.85 40.93
C ARG A 125 -12.67 -3.71 41.37
N ARG A 126 -11.75 -4.34 40.64
CA ARG A 126 -10.30 -4.32 40.92
C ARG A 126 -9.66 -2.97 40.62
N LEU A 127 -10.08 -2.34 39.53
CA LEU A 127 -9.54 -1.05 39.09
C LEU A 127 -10.18 0.14 39.81
N LYS A 128 -11.22 -0.09 40.63
CA LYS A 128 -11.88 0.97 41.39
C LYS A 128 -10.87 1.64 42.33
N ASP A 129 -10.78 2.96 42.23
CA ASP A 129 -9.91 3.82 43.04
C ASP A 129 -8.41 3.46 42.95
N ARG A 130 -7.99 2.83 41.83
CA ARG A 130 -6.58 2.51 41.55
C ARG A 130 -6.13 3.10 40.22
N ASP A 131 -4.91 3.64 40.21
CA ASP A 131 -4.24 4.01 38.97
C ASP A 131 -3.79 2.75 38.23
N CYS A 132 -4.10 2.68 36.94
CA CYS A 132 -3.78 1.53 36.11
C CYS A 132 -3.25 1.91 34.74
N LEU A 133 -2.14 1.27 34.34
CA LEU A 133 -1.55 1.41 33.02
C LEU A 133 -1.76 0.13 32.19
N ILE A 134 -2.53 0.22 31.11
CA ILE A 134 -2.82 -0.90 30.23
C ILE A 134 -2.23 -0.63 28.84
N VAL A 135 -1.50 -1.60 28.30
CA VAL A 135 -1.03 -1.59 26.91
C VAL A 135 -1.81 -2.62 26.12
N LEU A 136 -2.45 -2.18 25.04
CA LEU A 136 -3.00 -3.04 23.99
C LEU A 136 -2.07 -2.97 22.79
N ASP A 137 -1.28 -4.01 22.60
CA ASP A 137 -0.25 -4.07 21.56
C ASP A 137 -0.81 -4.75 20.29
N ASP A 138 -0.60 -4.10 19.14
CA ASP A 138 -0.96 -4.52 17.79
C ASP A 138 -2.47 -4.66 17.54
N VAL A 139 -3.26 -3.65 17.91
CA VAL A 139 -4.73 -3.66 17.75
C VAL A 139 -5.15 -3.43 16.30
N TRP A 140 -6.05 -4.30 15.79
CA TRP A 140 -6.50 -4.31 14.39
C TRP A 140 -7.90 -3.71 14.17
N SER A 141 -8.77 -3.74 15.18
CA SER A 141 -10.13 -3.19 15.11
C SER A 141 -10.44 -2.36 16.36
N LYS A 142 -11.24 -1.29 16.17
CA LYS A 142 -11.79 -0.49 17.29
C LYS A 142 -12.69 -1.33 18.20
N ASP A 143 -13.27 -2.40 17.67
CA ASP A 143 -14.21 -3.25 18.42
C ASP A 143 -13.54 -3.88 19.63
N VAL A 144 -12.24 -4.20 19.57
CA VAL A 144 -11.47 -4.71 20.72
C VAL A 144 -11.60 -3.75 21.90
N TYR A 145 -11.41 -2.46 21.65
CA TYR A 145 -11.51 -1.43 22.67
C TYR A 145 -12.94 -1.35 23.21
N PHE A 146 -13.95 -1.25 22.35
CA PHE A 146 -15.33 -1.15 22.78
C PHE A 146 -15.78 -2.39 23.56
N GLN A 147 -15.41 -3.59 23.11
CA GLN A 147 -15.81 -4.84 23.74
C GLN A 147 -15.10 -5.07 25.08
N MET A 148 -13.82 -4.72 25.21
CA MET A 148 -13.08 -4.90 26.46
C MET A 148 -13.38 -3.81 27.50
N PHE A 149 -13.53 -2.55 27.07
CA PHE A 149 -13.59 -1.39 27.94
C PHE A 149 -14.98 -0.72 28.01
N ASP A 150 -16.01 -1.37 27.46
CA ASP A 150 -17.39 -0.97 27.74
C ASP A 150 -17.62 -0.87 29.26
N GLY A 151 -18.08 0.31 29.70
CA GLY A 151 -18.26 0.75 31.08
C GLY A 151 -17.02 0.91 31.96
N LEU A 152 -15.79 0.89 31.40
CA LEU A 152 -14.58 1.43 32.06
C LEU A 152 -14.30 2.89 31.68
N GLN A 153 -15.04 3.44 30.71
CA GLN A 153 -14.77 4.72 30.01
C GLN A 153 -14.80 5.98 30.89
N ASN A 154 -15.41 5.90 32.07
CA ASN A 154 -15.54 7.02 33.01
C ASN A 154 -14.74 6.82 34.30
N MET A 155 -13.88 5.79 34.35
CA MET A 155 -13.04 5.54 35.51
C MET A 155 -11.79 6.43 35.48
N GLN A 156 -11.52 7.04 36.63
CA GLN A 156 -10.32 7.83 36.86
C GLN A 156 -9.11 6.91 37.06
N GLY A 157 -7.90 7.43 36.85
CA GLY A 157 -6.65 6.68 37.06
C GLY A 157 -6.29 5.66 35.97
N ILE A 158 -7.22 5.30 35.08
CA ILE A 158 -6.94 4.37 33.97
C ILE A 158 -6.26 5.09 32.81
N ARG A 159 -5.11 4.57 32.39
CA ARG A 159 -4.30 4.99 31.24
C ARG A 159 -4.18 3.83 30.26
N ILE A 160 -4.56 4.03 29.00
CA ILE A 160 -4.51 3.00 27.97
C ILE A 160 -3.61 3.47 26.82
N ILE A 161 -2.58 2.68 26.52
CA ILE A 161 -1.73 2.88 25.33
C ILE A 161 -2.09 1.80 24.31
N ILE A 162 -2.41 2.21 23.10
CA ILE A 162 -2.73 1.30 21.99
C ILE A 162 -1.65 1.43 20.93
N THR A 163 -0.99 0.33 20.55
CA THR A 163 -0.21 0.31 19.31
C THR A 163 -1.07 -0.26 18.18
N THR A 164 -0.97 0.32 16.99
CA THR A 164 -1.78 -0.12 15.84
C THR A 164 -1.11 0.20 14.51
N ARG A 165 -1.52 -0.50 13.45
CA ARG A 165 -1.17 -0.19 12.06
C ARG A 165 -2.34 0.45 11.31
N LYS A 166 -3.51 0.54 11.93
CA LYS A 166 -4.75 0.97 11.27
C LYS A 166 -5.12 2.38 11.70
N ASN A 167 -5.24 3.27 10.72
CA ASN A 167 -5.59 4.67 10.96
C ASN A 167 -6.93 4.84 11.69
N HIS A 168 -7.92 4.00 11.37
CA HIS A 168 -9.18 4.04 12.09
C HIS A 168 -8.98 3.69 13.57
N VAL A 169 -8.20 2.68 13.95
CA VAL A 169 -7.90 2.37 15.37
C VAL A 169 -7.14 3.52 16.05
N ALA A 170 -6.16 4.12 15.35
CA ALA A 170 -5.45 5.30 15.85
C ALA A 170 -6.41 6.47 16.16
N ALA A 171 -7.53 6.54 15.44
CA ALA A 171 -8.55 7.56 15.66
C ALA A 171 -9.31 7.45 16.99
N LEU A 172 -9.09 6.39 17.80
CA LEU A 172 -9.67 6.27 19.15
C LEU A 172 -9.15 7.34 20.12
N ALA A 173 -7.89 7.77 19.99
CA ALA A 173 -7.35 8.89 20.78
C ALA A 173 -7.65 10.22 20.08
N PRO A 174 -7.71 11.37 20.79
CA PRO A 174 -7.74 12.68 20.15
C PRO A 174 -6.40 13.02 19.47
N PRO A 175 -6.35 13.93 18.47
CA PRO A 175 -5.13 14.24 17.71
C PRO A 175 -3.91 14.60 18.58
N THR A 176 -4.12 15.29 19.71
CA THR A 176 -3.07 15.65 20.68
C THR A 176 -2.40 14.45 21.35
N ARG A 177 -3.04 13.28 21.33
CA ARG A 177 -2.60 12.02 21.95
C ARG A 177 -2.42 10.89 20.91
N ARG A 178 -2.37 11.25 19.63
CA ARG A 178 -1.98 10.35 18.53
C ARG A 178 -0.51 10.56 18.20
N LEU A 179 0.27 9.50 18.27
CA LEU A 179 1.64 9.46 17.79
C LEU A 179 1.68 8.63 16.52
N ASP A 180 1.95 9.27 15.39
CA ASP A 180 2.18 8.59 14.12
C ASP A 180 3.69 8.43 13.90
N LEU A 181 4.17 7.19 13.97
CA LEU A 181 5.59 6.89 13.74
C LEU A 181 5.89 6.95 12.25
N LYS A 182 6.98 7.63 11.92
CA LYS A 182 7.55 7.67 10.57
C LYS A 182 8.83 6.85 10.51
N PRO A 183 9.24 6.40 9.31
CA PRO A 183 10.56 5.81 9.13
C PRO A 183 11.69 6.72 9.65
N LEU A 184 12.80 6.11 10.05
CA LEU A 184 13.98 6.84 10.51
C LEU A 184 14.53 7.71 9.39
N SER A 185 14.96 8.94 9.73
CA SER A 185 15.74 9.77 8.81
C SER A 185 17.06 9.08 8.46
N ASN A 186 17.65 9.40 7.30
CA ASN A 186 18.90 8.81 6.84
C ASN A 186 20.00 8.85 7.91
N THR A 187 20.13 9.96 8.65
CA THR A 187 21.10 10.09 9.75
C THR A 187 20.82 9.11 10.89
N HIS A 188 19.58 9.01 11.36
CA HIS A 188 19.24 8.08 12.46
C HIS A 188 19.33 6.62 12.02
N ALA A 189 18.94 6.32 10.77
CA ALA A 189 19.09 5.00 10.19
C ALA A 189 20.57 4.59 10.09
N PHE A 190 21.42 5.52 9.66
CA PHE A 190 22.87 5.32 9.57
C PHE A 190 23.51 5.07 10.93
N ASN A 191 23.18 5.88 11.94
CA ASN A 191 23.68 5.70 13.30
C ASN A 191 23.21 4.36 13.89
N LEU A 192 21.94 4.00 13.69
CA LEU A 192 21.41 2.70 14.13
C LEU A 192 22.17 1.55 13.47
N PHE A 193 22.42 1.63 12.16
CA PHE A 193 23.14 0.62 11.41
C PHE A 193 24.57 0.44 11.93
N CYS A 194 25.33 1.53 12.09
CA CYS A 194 26.70 1.49 12.59
C CYS A 194 26.78 0.89 14.00
N ARG A 195 25.84 1.23 14.89
CA ARG A 195 25.76 0.62 16.23
C ARG A 195 25.58 -0.88 16.19
N ILE A 196 24.83 -1.39 15.20
CA ILE A 196 24.56 -2.82 15.07
C ILE A 196 25.75 -3.53 14.43
N THR A 197 26.36 -2.96 13.39
CA THR A 197 27.44 -3.59 12.62
C THR A 197 28.82 -3.42 13.26
N LEU A 198 29.13 -2.21 13.71
CA LEU A 198 30.45 -1.80 14.18
C LEU A 198 30.55 -1.67 15.71
N HIS A 199 29.41 -1.70 16.40
CA HIS A 199 29.31 -1.40 17.83
C HIS A 199 29.78 0.02 18.21
N ASP A 200 29.75 0.93 17.24
CA ASP A 200 30.12 2.34 17.37
C ASP A 200 29.12 3.22 16.59
N ASP A 201 29.07 4.51 16.92
CA ASP A 201 28.30 5.52 16.19
C ASP A 201 29.08 6.03 14.97
N GLU A 202 30.41 5.86 14.97
CA GLU A 202 31.28 6.28 13.88
C GLU A 202 31.53 5.15 12.86
N CYS A 203 31.32 5.45 11.59
CA CYS A 203 31.60 4.56 10.48
C CYS A 203 32.94 4.91 9.83
N PRO A 204 33.85 3.94 9.60
CA PRO A 204 35.04 4.17 8.79
C PRO A 204 34.67 4.73 7.41
N LYS A 205 35.41 5.73 6.92
CA LYS A 205 35.12 6.42 5.65
C LYS A 205 35.03 5.46 4.46
N GLU A 206 35.80 4.38 4.51
CA GLU A 206 35.85 3.33 3.49
C GLU A 206 34.53 2.53 3.41
N LEU A 207 33.73 2.53 4.48
CA LEU A 207 32.44 1.82 4.58
C LEU A 207 31.23 2.72 4.45
N GLU A 208 31.38 4.05 4.53
CA GLU A 208 30.25 4.99 4.49
C GLU A 208 29.41 4.85 3.21
N GLN A 209 30.06 4.73 2.06
CA GLN A 209 29.36 4.62 0.77
C GLN A 209 28.55 3.32 0.67
N CYS A 210 29.13 2.17 1.07
CA CYS A 210 28.39 0.91 1.04
C CYS A 210 27.30 0.85 2.11
N ALA A 211 27.57 1.36 3.32
CA ALA A 211 26.56 1.49 4.37
C ALA A 211 25.35 2.28 3.85
N THR A 212 25.60 3.44 3.23
CA THR A 212 24.56 4.32 2.69
C THR A 212 23.76 3.61 1.58
N SER A 213 24.44 2.93 0.66
CA SER A 213 23.80 2.17 -0.43
C SER A 213 22.90 1.04 0.09
N ILE A 214 23.32 0.34 1.15
CA ILE A 214 22.54 -0.71 1.80
C ILE A 214 21.35 -0.13 2.57
N LEU A 215 21.57 0.97 3.30
CA LEU A 215 20.54 1.62 4.12
C LEU A 215 19.43 2.26 3.30
N ALA A 216 19.77 2.82 2.13
CA ALA A 216 18.79 3.35 1.18
C ALA A 216 17.69 2.31 0.85
N ARG A 217 18.01 1.02 0.96
CA ARG A 217 17.07 -0.08 0.72
C ARG A 217 16.28 -0.52 1.95
N CYS A 218 16.70 -0.15 3.15
CA CYS A 218 15.97 -0.50 4.38
C CYS A 218 14.74 0.39 4.64
N LEU A 219 14.49 1.40 3.80
CA LEU A 219 13.35 2.33 3.91
C LEU A 219 13.27 3.07 5.25
N GLY A 220 14.39 3.21 5.97
CA GLY A 220 14.40 3.75 7.32
C GLY A 220 13.65 2.89 8.35
N LEU A 221 13.28 1.64 8.02
CA LEU A 221 12.60 0.72 8.94
C LEU A 221 13.61 0.15 9.94
N PRO A 222 13.46 0.40 11.25
CA PRO A 222 14.38 -0.13 12.27
C PRO A 222 14.55 -1.65 12.24
N SER A 223 13.46 -2.39 12.00
CA SER A 223 13.49 -3.86 11.87
C SER A 223 14.40 -4.32 10.74
N ALA A 224 14.24 -3.75 9.55
CA ALA A 224 15.07 -4.03 8.38
C ALA A 224 16.55 -3.71 8.64
N ILE A 225 16.81 -2.52 9.20
CA ILE A 225 18.17 -2.05 9.54
C ILE A 225 18.85 -3.00 10.52
N VAL A 226 18.13 -3.45 11.56
CA VAL A 226 18.68 -4.37 12.56
C VAL A 226 18.94 -5.75 11.96
N SER A 227 18.03 -6.28 11.13
CA SER A 227 18.21 -7.59 10.48
C SER A 227 19.43 -7.59 9.57
N ILE A 228 19.56 -6.56 8.72
CA ILE A 228 20.70 -6.47 7.80
C ILE A 228 22.01 -6.18 8.55
N GLY A 229 21.98 -5.30 9.54
CA GLY A 229 23.17 -5.00 10.34
C GLY A 229 23.70 -6.24 11.05
N ARG A 230 22.81 -7.10 11.55
CA ARG A 230 23.21 -8.38 12.15
C ARG A 230 23.85 -9.32 11.16
N LEU A 231 23.29 -9.46 9.96
CA LEU A 231 23.91 -10.27 8.90
C LEU A 231 25.31 -9.76 8.57
N LEU A 232 25.48 -8.45 8.46
CA LEU A 232 26.75 -7.85 8.07
C LEU A 232 27.79 -7.85 9.19
N SER A 233 27.36 -7.88 10.45
CA SER A 233 28.23 -7.99 11.62
C SER A 233 28.92 -9.36 11.75
N SER A 234 28.48 -10.38 10.99
CA SER A 234 29.01 -11.75 11.14
C SER A 234 30.32 -12.00 10.39
N GLY A 235 30.87 -11.00 9.68
CA GLY A 235 32.08 -11.16 8.89
C GLY A 235 32.89 -9.87 8.74
N PRO A 236 33.88 -9.84 7.83
CA PRO A 236 34.79 -8.72 7.69
C PRO A 236 34.06 -7.41 7.38
N HIS A 237 34.50 -6.32 8.03
CA HIS A 237 33.98 -4.97 7.78
C HIS A 237 34.63 -4.37 6.52
N THR A 238 34.30 -4.95 5.37
CA THR A 238 34.74 -4.49 4.05
C THR A 238 33.55 -4.29 3.13
N CYS A 239 33.65 -3.28 2.25
CA CYS A 239 32.62 -2.97 1.26
C CYS A 239 32.28 -4.18 0.38
N ASP A 240 33.30 -4.93 -0.06
CA ASP A 240 33.13 -6.13 -0.89
C ASP A 240 32.35 -7.23 -0.18
N PHE A 241 32.66 -7.49 1.09
CA PHE A 241 31.95 -8.50 1.87
C PHE A 241 30.50 -8.08 2.09
N TRP A 242 30.26 -6.83 2.47
CA TRP A 242 28.91 -6.31 2.68
C TRP A 242 28.06 -6.33 1.41
N GLY A 243 28.64 -5.91 0.28
CA GLY A 243 27.98 -5.96 -1.02
C GLY A 243 27.60 -7.39 -1.42
N ARG A 244 28.50 -8.35 -1.22
CA ARG A 244 28.25 -9.76 -1.53
C ARG A 244 27.18 -10.38 -0.64
N MET A 245 27.30 -10.24 0.68
CA MET A 245 26.32 -10.78 1.63
C MET A 245 24.94 -10.20 1.39
N TYR A 246 24.85 -8.90 1.09
CA TYR A 246 23.59 -8.27 0.74
C TYR A 246 23.01 -8.81 -0.56
N TYR A 247 23.85 -8.98 -1.60
CA TYR A 247 23.43 -9.53 -2.88
C TYR A 247 22.93 -10.97 -2.76
N GLU A 248 23.64 -11.81 -2.01
CA GLU A 248 23.24 -13.19 -1.72
C GLU A 248 21.91 -13.23 -0.96
N ALA A 249 21.79 -12.46 0.13
CA ALA A 249 20.55 -12.37 0.91
C ALA A 249 19.35 -11.88 0.08
N ARG A 250 19.59 -11.01 -0.90
CA ARG A 250 18.57 -10.56 -1.85
C ARG A 250 18.19 -11.65 -2.86
N ASN A 251 19.09 -12.56 -3.23
CA ASN A 251 18.79 -13.59 -4.23
C ASN A 251 18.18 -14.86 -3.63
N GLU A 252 18.31 -15.09 -2.33
CA GLU A 252 17.68 -16.20 -1.59
C GLU A 252 16.18 -15.99 -1.31
N LEU A 253 15.51 -15.15 -2.10
CA LEU A 253 14.11 -14.79 -1.91
C LEU A 253 13.15 -15.96 -2.23
N PRO A 254 12.03 -16.08 -1.50
CA PRO A 254 11.52 -15.17 -0.46
C PRO A 254 11.82 -15.61 0.98
N ASP A 255 12.65 -16.63 1.21
CA ASP A 255 12.79 -17.27 2.52
C ASP A 255 13.86 -16.59 3.42
N ASN A 256 14.43 -15.46 2.99
CA ASN A 256 15.45 -14.72 3.76
C ASN A 256 14.85 -13.84 4.89
N ASP A 257 15.37 -13.98 6.12
CA ASP A 257 14.92 -13.27 7.33
C ASP A 257 14.92 -11.72 7.21
N ILE A 258 15.84 -11.14 6.43
CA ILE A 258 15.90 -9.67 6.23
C ILE A 258 14.71 -9.22 5.40
N MET A 259 14.43 -9.97 4.34
CA MET A 259 13.37 -9.68 3.40
C MET A 259 12.01 -9.94 4.03
N ARG A 260 11.94 -10.96 4.89
CA ARG A 260 10.80 -11.17 5.79
C ARG A 260 10.60 -9.99 6.73
N ALA A 261 11.65 -9.46 7.35
CA ALA A 261 11.54 -8.32 8.25
C ALA A 261 11.04 -7.02 7.58
N ILE A 262 11.26 -6.86 6.27
CA ILE A 262 10.75 -5.71 5.49
C ILE A 262 9.30 -5.93 5.06
N LEU A 263 8.99 -7.11 4.50
CA LEU A 263 7.70 -7.36 3.84
C LEU A 263 6.63 -7.93 4.78
N GLU A 264 6.98 -8.91 5.64
CA GLU A 264 6.01 -9.65 6.46
C GLU A 264 5.17 -8.77 7.38
N PRO A 265 5.74 -7.74 8.05
CA PRO A 265 4.97 -6.91 8.96
C PRO A 265 3.88 -6.07 8.27
N SER A 266 3.73 -6.12 6.95
CA SER A 266 2.65 -5.39 6.26
C SER A 266 1.96 -6.24 5.19
N TYR A 267 2.63 -7.21 4.57
CA TYR A 267 2.07 -7.99 3.46
C TYR A 267 1.21 -9.18 3.89
N TYR A 268 1.66 -9.99 4.85
CA TYR A 268 0.89 -11.19 5.24
C TYR A 268 -0.39 -10.87 6.00
N ASP A 269 -0.49 -9.63 6.48
CA ASP A 269 -1.65 -9.08 7.16
C ASP A 269 -2.69 -8.47 6.20
N LEU A 270 -2.39 -8.43 4.89
CA LEU A 270 -3.33 -7.98 3.88
C LEU A 270 -4.41 -9.06 3.62
N SER A 271 -5.61 -8.61 3.27
CA SER A 271 -6.61 -9.50 2.67
C SER A 271 -6.09 -10.08 1.35
N GLU A 272 -6.65 -11.21 0.89
CA GLU A 272 -6.25 -11.82 -0.39
C GLU A 272 -6.44 -10.85 -1.58
N ASP A 273 -7.51 -10.05 -1.56
CA ASP A 273 -7.75 -9.02 -2.58
C ASP A 273 -6.65 -7.95 -2.57
N LEU A 274 -6.24 -7.48 -1.38
CA LEU A 274 -5.14 -6.52 -1.21
C LEU A 274 -3.78 -7.10 -1.61
N LYS A 275 -3.52 -8.38 -1.33
CA LYS A 275 -2.31 -9.06 -1.81
C LYS A 275 -2.26 -9.08 -3.33
N ASN A 276 -3.37 -9.40 -3.99
CA ASN A 276 -3.46 -9.35 -5.45
C ASN A 276 -3.18 -7.95 -5.99
N CYS A 277 -3.80 -6.91 -5.39
CA CYS A 277 -3.56 -5.51 -5.74
C CYS A 277 -2.08 -5.10 -5.57
N PHE A 278 -1.46 -5.47 -4.44
CA PHE A 278 -0.06 -5.20 -4.16
C PHE A 278 0.88 -5.92 -5.14
N LEU A 279 0.70 -7.23 -5.35
CA LEU A 279 1.51 -8.00 -6.31
C LEU A 279 1.34 -7.47 -7.73
N TYR A 280 0.15 -7.01 -8.11
CA TYR A 280 -0.12 -6.43 -9.43
C TYR A 280 0.74 -5.19 -9.70
N CYS A 281 0.95 -4.32 -8.72
CA CYS A 281 1.82 -3.15 -8.88
C CYS A 281 3.26 -3.52 -9.28
N SER A 282 3.75 -4.69 -8.91
CA SER A 282 5.11 -5.14 -9.27
C SER A 282 5.26 -5.61 -10.72
N LEU A 283 4.17 -5.66 -11.50
CA LEU A 283 4.22 -5.80 -12.97
C LEU A 283 4.88 -4.59 -13.65
N PHE A 284 4.79 -3.42 -13.04
CA PHE A 284 5.24 -2.17 -13.63
C PHE A 284 6.74 -1.95 -13.39
N PRO A 285 7.44 -1.10 -14.14
CA PRO A 285 8.85 -0.79 -13.92
C PRO A 285 9.14 -0.20 -12.53
N GLU A 286 10.41 -0.23 -12.15
CA GLU A 286 10.88 0.54 -10.99
C GLU A 286 10.66 2.04 -11.23
N ASP A 287 10.31 2.76 -10.17
CA ASP A 287 9.95 4.19 -10.17
C ASP A 287 8.72 4.56 -11.02
N TYR A 288 7.95 3.58 -11.50
CA TYR A 288 6.70 3.86 -12.20
C TYR A 288 5.70 4.58 -11.28
N GLN A 289 5.27 5.77 -11.70
CA GLN A 289 4.27 6.56 -11.01
C GLN A 289 2.89 6.22 -11.59
N PHE A 290 2.04 5.62 -10.77
CA PHE A 290 0.67 5.28 -11.10
C PHE A 290 -0.23 6.51 -10.97
N SER A 291 -1.09 6.73 -11.96
CA SER A 291 -2.37 7.40 -11.70
C SER A 291 -3.21 6.49 -10.80
N CYS A 292 -3.66 7.00 -9.66
CA CYS A 292 -4.46 6.23 -8.71
C CYS A 292 -5.74 5.71 -9.36
N GLU A 293 -6.40 6.53 -10.20
CA GLU A 293 -7.63 6.11 -10.88
C GLU A 293 -7.39 5.00 -11.91
N SER A 294 -6.32 5.09 -12.71
CA SER A 294 -5.99 4.06 -13.69
C SER A 294 -5.68 2.73 -13.00
N LEU A 295 -4.94 2.77 -11.89
CA LEU A 295 -4.62 1.59 -11.10
C LEU A 295 -5.89 0.94 -10.50
N VAL A 296 -6.78 1.75 -9.94
CA VAL A 296 -8.10 1.30 -9.45
C VAL A 296 -8.90 0.61 -10.55
N ARG A 297 -9.00 1.24 -11.73
CA ARG A 297 -9.74 0.67 -12.88
C ARG A 297 -9.12 -0.63 -13.38
N MET A 298 -7.79 -0.75 -13.36
CA MET A 298 -7.10 -2.00 -13.68
C MET A 298 -7.42 -3.10 -12.66
N TRP A 299 -7.40 -2.82 -11.35
CA TRP A 299 -7.75 -3.82 -10.33
C TRP A 299 -9.21 -4.28 -10.42
N VAL A 300 -10.13 -3.38 -10.73
CA VAL A 300 -11.54 -3.73 -11.00
C VAL A 300 -11.64 -4.58 -12.26
N ALA A 301 -10.93 -4.22 -13.33
CA ALA A 301 -10.92 -4.99 -14.57
C ALA A 301 -10.38 -6.42 -14.34
N GLU A 302 -9.26 -6.56 -13.61
CA GLU A 302 -8.70 -7.84 -13.17
C GLU A 302 -9.68 -8.69 -12.35
N GLY A 303 -10.66 -8.06 -11.71
CA GLY A 303 -11.61 -8.71 -10.82
C GLY A 303 -11.02 -9.00 -9.44
N PHE A 304 -9.97 -8.28 -9.02
CA PHE A 304 -9.46 -8.36 -7.65
C PHE A 304 -10.40 -7.72 -6.65
N VAL A 305 -11.27 -6.82 -7.11
CA VAL A 305 -12.18 -6.08 -6.25
C VAL A 305 -13.59 -6.22 -6.80
N LEU A 306 -14.51 -6.57 -5.91
CA LEU A 306 -15.94 -6.70 -6.19
C LEU A 306 -16.73 -5.67 -5.40
N SER A 307 -17.95 -5.38 -5.86
CA SER A 307 -18.89 -4.52 -5.14
C SER A 307 -19.19 -5.07 -3.74
N ARG A 308 -19.28 -4.18 -2.75
CA ARG A 308 -19.58 -4.57 -1.36
C ARG A 308 -20.68 -3.68 -0.78
N GLY A 309 -21.84 -4.26 -0.48
CA GLY A 309 -23.00 -3.48 -0.03
C GLY A 309 -23.43 -2.46 -1.07
N ASN A 310 -23.47 -1.18 -0.70
CA ASN A 310 -23.83 -0.08 -1.60
C ASN A 310 -22.62 0.54 -2.33
N HIS A 311 -21.41 0.01 -2.13
CA HIS A 311 -20.20 0.56 -2.73
C HIS A 311 -19.92 -0.05 -4.11
N THR A 312 -19.49 0.81 -5.04
CA THR A 312 -19.03 0.37 -6.37
C THR A 312 -17.69 -0.38 -6.25
N PRO A 313 -17.33 -1.24 -7.21
CA PRO A 313 -16.00 -1.86 -7.23
C PRO A 313 -14.86 -0.84 -7.17
N GLU A 314 -15.03 0.32 -7.82
CA GLU A 314 -14.07 1.43 -7.83
C GLU A 314 -13.89 2.05 -6.44
N GLU A 315 -14.98 2.31 -5.70
CA GLU A 315 -14.93 2.83 -4.33
C GLU A 315 -14.23 1.85 -3.37
N VAL A 316 -14.52 0.55 -3.51
CA VAL A 316 -13.84 -0.49 -2.72
C VAL A 316 -12.35 -0.57 -3.09
N ALA A 317 -12.02 -0.45 -4.38
CA ALA A 317 -10.64 -0.50 -4.87
C ALA A 317 -9.83 0.73 -4.46
N GLU A 318 -10.45 1.91 -4.40
CA GLU A 318 -9.85 3.13 -3.86
C GLU A 318 -9.56 2.99 -2.36
N GLY A 319 -10.49 2.41 -1.59
CA GLY A 319 -10.25 2.05 -0.18
C GLY A 319 -9.06 1.11 -0.01
N ASN A 320 -8.96 0.08 -0.87
CA ASN A 320 -7.81 -0.83 -0.89
C ASN A 320 -6.49 -0.11 -1.23
N LEU A 321 -6.52 0.83 -2.18
CA LEU A 321 -5.35 1.64 -2.52
C LEU A 321 -4.87 2.48 -1.33
N MET A 322 -5.80 3.16 -0.66
CA MET A 322 -5.48 3.96 0.53
C MET A 322 -4.93 3.09 1.65
N GLU A 323 -5.44 1.87 1.83
CA GLU A 323 -4.88 0.94 2.81
C GLU A 323 -3.44 0.54 2.50
N LEU A 324 -3.09 0.31 1.22
CA LEU A 324 -1.70 0.05 0.82
C LEU A 324 -0.79 1.27 1.05
N ILE A 325 -1.30 2.48 0.83
CA ILE A 325 -0.58 3.74 1.08
C ILE A 325 -0.37 3.96 2.59
N ASP A 326 -1.41 3.76 3.39
CA ASP A 326 -1.37 3.88 4.86
C ASP A 326 -0.38 2.88 5.47
N CYS A 327 -0.29 1.69 4.88
CA CYS A 327 0.71 0.68 5.24
C CYS A 327 2.09 0.97 4.66
N ASN A 328 2.33 2.10 3.98
CA ASN A 328 3.54 2.45 3.23
C ASN A 328 4.04 1.35 2.27
N LEU A 329 3.13 0.50 1.79
CA LEU A 329 3.40 -0.46 0.73
C LEU A 329 3.39 0.23 -0.66
N LEU A 330 2.70 1.37 -0.74
CA LEU A 330 2.76 2.34 -1.82
C LEU A 330 3.05 3.74 -1.23
N LEU A 331 3.72 4.58 -1.99
CA LEU A 331 4.04 5.95 -1.61
C LEU A 331 3.14 6.92 -2.36
N ALA A 332 2.42 7.78 -1.64
CA ALA A 332 1.72 8.90 -2.23
C ALA A 332 2.73 9.90 -2.82
N MET A 333 2.48 10.35 -4.06
CA MET A 333 3.40 11.21 -4.80
C MET A 333 2.85 12.62 -4.97
N GLN A 334 1.58 12.73 -5.36
CA GLN A 334 0.91 14.01 -5.58
C GLN A 334 -0.52 13.94 -5.03
N ASN A 335 -0.97 15.07 -4.51
CA ASN A 335 -2.35 15.27 -4.08
C ASN A 335 -2.99 16.34 -4.96
N ASP A 336 -4.30 16.23 -5.18
CA ASP A 336 -5.08 17.31 -5.78
C ASP A 336 -5.30 18.48 -4.79
N GLU A 337 -5.97 19.53 -5.26
CA GLU A 337 -6.31 20.71 -4.45
C GLU A 337 -7.21 20.39 -3.25
N GLN A 338 -7.94 19.27 -3.31
CA GLN A 338 -8.78 18.78 -2.22
C GLN A 338 -8.02 17.84 -1.26
N GLY A 339 -6.72 17.62 -1.50
CA GLY A 339 -5.87 16.78 -0.67
C GLY A 339 -6.00 15.27 -0.93
N ARG A 340 -6.71 14.85 -1.98
CA ARG A 340 -6.84 13.44 -2.39
C ARG A 340 -5.59 13.01 -3.13
N VAL A 341 -5.10 11.80 -2.85
CA VAL A 341 -3.92 11.25 -3.52
C VAL A 341 -4.28 10.90 -4.97
N VAL A 342 -3.71 11.63 -5.93
CA VAL A 342 -3.97 11.42 -7.37
C VAL A 342 -2.91 10.54 -8.03
N SER A 343 -1.73 10.43 -7.43
CA SER A 343 -0.70 9.51 -7.91
C SER A 343 0.09 8.87 -6.78
N CYS A 344 0.54 7.65 -7.03
CA CYS A 344 1.34 6.87 -6.09
C CYS A 344 2.45 6.08 -6.81
N LYS A 345 3.40 5.53 -6.07
CA LYS A 345 4.44 4.64 -6.60
C LYS A 345 4.75 3.48 -5.66
N MET A 346 5.21 2.36 -6.21
CA MET A 346 5.79 1.28 -5.42
C MET A 346 7.30 1.51 -5.30
N HIS A 347 7.81 1.50 -4.07
CA HIS A 347 9.25 1.65 -3.85
C HIS A 347 10.03 0.46 -4.46
N GLY A 348 11.22 0.71 -5.02
CA GLY A 348 12.04 -0.31 -5.71
C GLY A 348 12.24 -1.61 -4.92
N ILE A 349 12.61 -1.55 -3.63
CA ILE A 349 12.71 -2.78 -2.82
C ILE A 349 11.38 -3.51 -2.60
N LEU A 350 10.28 -2.80 -2.34
CA LEU A 350 8.97 -3.43 -2.19
C LEU A 350 8.52 -4.08 -3.49
N ARG A 351 8.90 -3.48 -4.62
CA ARG A 351 8.69 -4.05 -5.94
C ARG A 351 9.50 -5.33 -6.14
N ASP A 352 10.78 -5.36 -5.78
CA ASP A 352 11.60 -6.58 -5.87
C ASP A 352 11.04 -7.70 -5.00
N LEU A 353 10.60 -7.36 -3.79
CA LEU A 353 9.98 -8.27 -2.84
C LEU A 353 8.66 -8.84 -3.39
N ALA A 354 7.78 -7.97 -3.85
CA ALA A 354 6.53 -8.35 -4.51
C ALA A 354 6.79 -9.20 -5.76
N HIS A 355 7.82 -8.88 -6.53
CA HIS A 355 8.22 -9.67 -7.71
C HIS A 355 8.64 -11.09 -7.31
N ALA A 356 9.43 -11.25 -6.25
CA ALA A 356 9.84 -12.57 -5.78
C ALA A 356 8.67 -13.41 -5.27
N VAL A 357 7.75 -12.81 -4.50
CA VAL A 357 6.51 -13.47 -4.06
C VAL A 357 5.66 -13.87 -5.27
N ALA A 358 5.43 -12.94 -6.20
CA ALA A 358 4.67 -13.19 -7.42
C ALA A 358 5.27 -14.31 -8.28
N LYS A 359 6.60 -14.41 -8.35
CA LYS A 359 7.30 -15.48 -9.06
C LYS A 359 7.09 -16.84 -8.38
N LYS A 360 7.21 -16.93 -7.05
CA LYS A 360 6.97 -18.16 -6.27
C LYS A 360 5.53 -18.64 -6.43
N GLU A 361 4.58 -17.71 -6.42
CA GLU A 361 3.15 -17.99 -6.55
C GLU A 361 2.67 -18.11 -8.01
N LYS A 362 3.56 -17.89 -8.99
CA LYS A 362 3.23 -17.83 -10.43
C LYS A 362 2.11 -16.83 -10.74
N PHE A 363 2.05 -15.74 -9.96
CA PHE A 363 1.05 -14.69 -10.08
C PHE A 363 1.26 -13.84 -11.34
N HIS A 364 2.52 -13.48 -11.64
CA HIS A 364 2.91 -12.80 -12.87
C HIS A 364 4.34 -13.13 -13.31
N PHE A 365 4.68 -12.71 -14.53
CA PHE A 365 6.01 -12.85 -15.13
C PHE A 365 6.44 -11.50 -15.74
N THR A 366 7.68 -11.10 -15.52
CA THR A 366 8.27 -9.89 -16.13
C THR A 366 9.37 -10.25 -17.11
N ASN A 367 9.67 -9.30 -17.99
CA ASN A 367 10.68 -9.33 -19.04
C ASN A 367 12.10 -9.75 -18.60
N ASP A 368 12.31 -11.06 -18.53
CA ASP A 368 13.63 -11.67 -18.68
C ASP A 368 13.54 -12.58 -19.91
N TYR A 369 14.13 -12.16 -21.04
CA TYR A 369 14.17 -12.90 -22.31
C TYR A 369 14.55 -14.38 -22.12
N TYR A 370 15.58 -14.62 -21.31
CA TYR A 370 16.06 -15.98 -21.02
C TYR A 370 15.04 -16.77 -20.22
N SER A 371 14.28 -16.12 -19.34
CA SER A 371 13.14 -16.72 -18.65
C SER A 371 11.96 -16.99 -19.59
N LEU A 372 11.63 -16.07 -20.51
CA LEU A 372 10.49 -16.18 -21.45
C LEU A 372 10.66 -17.31 -22.48
N THR A 373 11.90 -17.62 -22.86
CA THR A 373 12.23 -18.76 -23.75
C THR A 373 12.16 -20.11 -23.03
N ARG A 374 12.40 -20.16 -21.71
CA ARG A 374 12.41 -21.39 -20.91
C ARG A 374 11.12 -21.64 -20.13
N MET A 375 10.22 -20.67 -20.04
CA MET A 375 9.03 -20.80 -19.20
C MET A 375 7.92 -21.65 -19.83
N LYS A 376 7.13 -22.29 -18.96
CA LYS A 376 5.87 -22.93 -19.36
C LYS A 376 4.79 -21.86 -19.58
N ARG A 377 4.60 -21.50 -20.84
CA ARG A 377 3.74 -20.39 -21.27
C ARG A 377 2.26 -20.59 -20.92
N ASP A 378 1.82 -21.84 -20.81
CA ASP A 378 0.44 -22.18 -20.42
C ASP A 378 0.10 -21.81 -18.96
N THR A 379 1.10 -21.47 -18.14
CA THR A 379 0.85 -21.06 -16.75
C THR A 379 0.82 -19.55 -16.57
N VAL A 380 1.14 -18.78 -17.62
CA VAL A 380 1.30 -17.33 -17.53
C VAL A 380 -0.05 -16.65 -17.62
N ARG A 381 -0.46 -16.05 -16.50
CA ARG A 381 -1.71 -15.28 -16.39
C ARG A 381 -1.51 -13.79 -16.57
N ARG A 382 -0.33 -13.25 -16.21
CA ARG A 382 -0.01 -11.83 -16.32
C ARG A 382 1.42 -11.65 -16.79
N LEU A 383 1.60 -10.81 -17.79
CA LEU A 383 2.88 -10.59 -18.43
C LEU A 383 3.21 -9.11 -18.51
N SER A 384 4.41 -8.76 -18.09
CA SER A 384 5.00 -7.43 -18.32
C SER A 384 6.16 -7.53 -19.31
N LEU A 385 6.04 -6.81 -20.42
CA LEU A 385 7.05 -6.67 -21.47
C LEU A 385 7.84 -5.35 -21.35
N CYS A 386 7.66 -4.60 -20.27
CA CYS A 386 8.36 -3.34 -20.06
C CYS A 386 9.89 -3.57 -20.10
N ARG A 387 10.62 -2.66 -20.78
CA ARG A 387 12.09 -2.73 -20.99
C ARG A 387 12.55 -3.84 -21.95
N TRP A 388 11.68 -4.39 -22.78
CA TRP A 388 12.09 -5.39 -23.78
C TRP A 388 12.78 -4.66 -24.94
N TYR A 389 14.03 -5.00 -25.22
CA TYR A 389 14.82 -4.42 -26.31
C TYR A 389 15.28 -5.54 -27.24
N ASP A 390 14.34 -6.20 -27.91
CA ASP A 390 14.68 -7.12 -29.00
C ASP A 390 13.74 -6.86 -30.18
N GLU A 391 14.33 -6.49 -31.31
CA GLU A 391 13.66 -6.21 -32.58
C GLU A 391 13.19 -7.47 -33.31
N ARG A 392 13.59 -8.65 -32.81
CA ARG A 392 13.14 -9.92 -33.40
C ARG A 392 11.64 -10.08 -33.23
N ILE A 393 10.96 -10.35 -34.35
CA ILE A 393 9.56 -10.78 -34.35
C ILE A 393 9.51 -12.16 -33.71
N ILE A 394 9.09 -12.24 -32.45
CA ILE A 394 8.91 -13.51 -31.76
C ILE A 394 7.43 -13.80 -31.63
N LYS A 395 7.02 -14.93 -32.22
CA LYS A 395 5.67 -15.46 -32.03
C LYS A 395 5.60 -16.16 -30.68
N PHE A 396 4.90 -15.55 -29.74
CA PHE A 396 4.59 -16.15 -28.45
C PHE A 396 3.13 -16.62 -28.42
N ARG A 397 2.90 -17.71 -27.69
CA ARG A 397 1.57 -18.24 -27.40
C ARG A 397 1.35 -18.19 -25.90
N PHE A 398 0.35 -17.45 -25.45
CA PHE A 398 -0.04 -17.33 -24.04
C PHE A 398 -1.53 -17.63 -23.88
N PRO A 399 -1.92 -18.92 -23.90
CA PRO A 399 -3.33 -19.30 -24.01
C PRO A 399 -4.16 -18.99 -22.76
N HIS A 400 -3.52 -18.59 -21.65
CA HIS A 400 -4.17 -18.27 -20.39
C HIS A 400 -3.87 -16.84 -19.91
N LEU A 401 -3.34 -15.98 -20.79
CA LEU A 401 -3.02 -14.61 -20.47
C LEU A 401 -4.27 -13.80 -20.16
N ARG A 402 -4.24 -13.06 -19.06
CA ARG A 402 -5.29 -12.15 -18.56
C ARG A 402 -4.83 -10.69 -18.55
N THR A 403 -3.53 -10.46 -18.36
CA THR A 403 -2.95 -9.11 -18.33
C THR A 403 -1.75 -9.05 -19.25
N LEU A 404 -1.69 -8.03 -20.10
CA LEU A 404 -0.49 -7.64 -20.82
C LEU A 404 -0.17 -6.17 -20.50
N VAL A 405 1.00 -5.93 -19.92
CA VAL A 405 1.54 -4.59 -19.66
C VAL A 405 2.79 -4.40 -20.52
N SER A 406 2.84 -3.35 -21.33
CA SER A 406 3.99 -3.01 -22.15
C SER A 406 4.14 -1.50 -22.25
N LEU A 407 4.99 -0.93 -21.39
CA LEU A 407 5.15 0.51 -21.21
C LEU A 407 6.46 1.04 -21.80
N GLY A 408 6.45 2.31 -22.22
CA GLY A 408 7.64 3.05 -22.67
C GLY A 408 8.10 2.73 -24.10
N THR A 409 9.27 3.27 -24.50
CA THR A 409 9.87 3.14 -25.85
C THR A 409 10.40 1.73 -26.16
N VAL A 410 9.55 0.74 -26.00
CA VAL A 410 9.78 -0.61 -26.49
C VAL A 410 9.35 -0.63 -27.94
N SER A 411 10.29 -0.91 -28.85
CA SER A 411 10.05 -1.29 -30.25
C SER A 411 9.30 -2.62 -30.32
N SER A 412 8.10 -2.66 -29.73
CA SER A 412 7.18 -3.78 -29.82
C SER A 412 6.55 -3.70 -31.20
N SER A 413 7.18 -4.37 -32.15
CA SER A 413 6.61 -4.51 -33.50
C SER A 413 5.15 -4.93 -33.38
N THR A 414 4.27 -4.33 -34.19
CA THR A 414 2.85 -4.72 -34.23
C THR A 414 2.68 -6.23 -34.39
N ALA A 415 3.63 -6.88 -35.08
CA ALA A 415 3.66 -8.33 -35.25
C ALA A 415 3.71 -9.10 -33.92
N THR A 416 4.49 -8.65 -32.94
CA THR A 416 4.56 -9.27 -31.61
C THR A 416 3.24 -9.11 -30.86
N LEU A 417 2.67 -7.90 -30.84
CA LEU A 417 1.37 -7.65 -30.22
C LEU A 417 0.28 -8.48 -30.89
N SER A 418 0.24 -8.53 -32.23
CA SER A 418 -0.70 -9.35 -32.99
C SER A 418 -0.59 -10.83 -32.67
N SER A 419 0.63 -11.37 -32.55
CA SER A 419 0.85 -12.76 -32.15
C SER A 419 0.34 -13.06 -30.74
N ILE A 420 0.53 -12.15 -29.79
CA ILE A 420 0.07 -12.36 -28.41
C ILE A 420 -1.46 -12.27 -28.37
N LEU A 421 -2.03 -11.22 -28.96
CA LEU A 421 -3.48 -10.95 -28.91
C LEU A 421 -4.30 -12.01 -29.63
N SER A 422 -3.81 -12.59 -30.74
CA SER A 422 -4.55 -13.62 -31.49
C SER A 422 -4.79 -14.93 -30.72
N GLU A 423 -3.97 -15.24 -29.72
CA GLU A 423 -4.03 -16.50 -28.95
C GLU A 423 -4.46 -16.30 -27.49
N SER A 424 -4.55 -15.05 -27.01
CA SER A 424 -4.80 -14.71 -25.61
C SER A 424 -6.30 -14.49 -25.32
N ILE A 425 -7.15 -15.48 -25.62
CA ILE A 425 -8.63 -15.33 -25.54
C ILE A 425 -9.18 -14.96 -24.14
N TYR A 426 -8.38 -15.13 -23.08
CA TYR A 426 -8.74 -14.75 -21.70
C TYR A 426 -8.23 -13.37 -21.30
N LEU A 427 -7.66 -12.59 -22.23
CA LEU A 427 -7.11 -11.27 -21.93
C LEU A 427 -8.21 -10.35 -21.42
N THR A 428 -7.96 -9.75 -20.26
CA THR A 428 -8.87 -8.85 -19.54
C THR A 428 -8.34 -7.43 -19.50
N VAL A 429 -7.03 -7.25 -19.36
CA VAL A 429 -6.35 -5.96 -19.30
C VAL A 429 -5.24 -5.89 -20.34
N LEU A 430 -5.31 -4.87 -21.19
CA LEU A 430 -4.26 -4.49 -22.12
C LEU A 430 -3.81 -3.06 -21.77
N GLU A 431 -2.57 -2.92 -21.31
CA GLU A 431 -1.98 -1.63 -20.92
C GLU A 431 -0.71 -1.37 -21.74
N LEU A 432 -0.78 -0.38 -22.64
CA LEU A 432 0.25 -0.02 -23.60
C LEU A 432 0.66 1.46 -23.47
N GLN A 433 0.36 2.12 -22.35
CA GLN A 433 0.67 3.53 -22.14
C GLN A 433 2.16 3.84 -22.42
N ASP A 434 2.41 4.99 -23.04
CA ASP A 434 3.75 5.50 -23.38
C ASP A 434 4.52 4.59 -24.37
N SER A 435 3.84 3.66 -25.03
CA SER A 435 4.47 2.76 -26.00
C SER A 435 4.55 3.34 -27.41
N GLU A 436 5.51 2.82 -28.18
CA GLU A 436 5.76 3.22 -29.58
C GLU A 436 4.78 2.58 -30.58
N VAL A 437 3.70 1.98 -30.08
CA VAL A 437 2.70 1.28 -30.89
C VAL A 437 1.97 2.28 -31.80
N THR A 438 1.94 1.96 -33.09
CA THR A 438 1.33 2.79 -34.15
C THR A 438 -0.03 2.28 -34.61
N GLU A 439 -0.34 1.01 -34.33
CA GLU A 439 -1.58 0.36 -34.74
C GLU A 439 -1.95 -0.76 -33.75
N VAL A 440 -3.24 -1.03 -33.59
CA VAL A 440 -3.75 -2.14 -32.79
C VAL A 440 -4.41 -3.14 -33.75
N PRO A 441 -4.04 -4.43 -33.72
CA PRO A 441 -4.48 -5.40 -34.73
C PRO A 441 -5.97 -5.74 -34.60
N GLU A 442 -6.59 -6.17 -35.70
CA GLU A 442 -7.99 -6.63 -35.75
C GLU A 442 -8.27 -7.85 -34.85
N SER A 443 -7.23 -8.60 -34.46
CA SER A 443 -7.35 -9.67 -33.45
C SER A 443 -7.78 -9.15 -32.08
N LEU A 444 -7.71 -7.85 -31.81
CA LEU A 444 -8.26 -7.26 -30.59
C LEU A 444 -9.76 -7.59 -30.45
N GLY A 445 -10.54 -7.51 -31.53
CA GLY A 445 -11.99 -7.67 -31.49
C GLY A 445 -12.50 -9.08 -31.21
N ILE A 446 -11.63 -10.10 -31.18
CA ILE A 446 -12.00 -11.47 -30.75
C ILE A 446 -11.84 -11.68 -29.23
N LEU A 447 -11.22 -10.72 -28.53
CA LEU A 447 -10.90 -10.83 -27.10
C LEU A 447 -12.09 -10.45 -26.23
N PHE A 448 -13.13 -11.30 -26.23
CA PHE A 448 -14.39 -11.06 -25.54
C PHE A 448 -14.24 -10.76 -24.03
N ASN A 449 -13.16 -11.22 -23.38
CA ASN A 449 -12.92 -10.99 -21.96
C ASN A 449 -12.29 -9.63 -21.63
N LEU A 450 -11.88 -8.84 -22.62
CA LEU A 450 -11.27 -7.53 -22.39
C LEU A 450 -12.23 -6.60 -21.66
N ARG A 451 -11.72 -5.98 -20.60
CA ARG A 451 -12.40 -4.99 -19.74
C ARG A 451 -11.67 -3.67 -19.70
N TYR A 452 -10.35 -3.66 -19.88
CA TYR A 452 -9.53 -2.45 -19.85
C TYR A 452 -8.59 -2.40 -21.06
N ILE A 453 -8.59 -1.27 -21.76
CA ILE A 453 -7.63 -0.94 -22.82
C ILE A 453 -7.02 0.43 -22.50
N GLY A 454 -5.71 0.46 -22.24
CA GLY A 454 -4.91 1.66 -22.08
C GLY A 454 -3.98 1.85 -23.28
N LEU A 455 -4.17 2.93 -24.04
CA LEU A 455 -3.37 3.33 -25.19
C LEU A 455 -2.83 4.76 -25.03
N ARG A 456 -2.86 5.30 -23.81
CA ARG A 456 -2.52 6.69 -23.57
C ARG A 456 -1.09 7.01 -24.01
N ARG A 457 -0.89 8.17 -24.65
CA ARG A 457 0.43 8.60 -25.16
C ARG A 457 1.10 7.58 -26.09
N THR A 458 0.31 6.89 -26.91
CA THR A 458 0.81 6.04 -28.00
C THR A 458 0.74 6.75 -29.35
N LYS A 459 1.27 6.13 -30.40
CA LYS A 459 1.26 6.64 -31.78
C LYS A 459 0.11 6.06 -32.61
N VAL A 460 -0.86 5.41 -31.96
CA VAL A 460 -2.00 4.77 -32.61
C VAL A 460 -2.84 5.81 -33.36
N LYS A 461 -3.12 5.53 -34.65
CA LYS A 461 -3.86 6.43 -35.55
C LYS A 461 -5.35 6.12 -35.67
N SER A 462 -5.72 4.86 -35.42
CA SER A 462 -7.10 4.39 -35.51
C SER A 462 -7.29 3.15 -34.64
N LEU A 463 -8.50 2.97 -34.12
CA LEU A 463 -8.93 1.72 -33.49
C LEU A 463 -9.44 0.76 -34.59
N PRO A 464 -9.26 -0.56 -34.45
CA PRO A 464 -9.81 -1.54 -35.39
C PRO A 464 -11.35 -1.50 -35.35
N ASP A 465 -12.00 -1.69 -36.50
CA ASP A 465 -13.47 -1.67 -36.60
C ASP A 465 -14.10 -2.79 -35.74
N THR A 466 -13.35 -3.87 -35.50
CA THR A 466 -13.79 -4.99 -34.67
C THR A 466 -13.84 -4.69 -33.17
N ILE A 467 -13.31 -3.55 -32.69
CA ILE A 467 -13.38 -3.17 -31.26
C ILE A 467 -14.83 -3.08 -30.75
N VAL A 468 -15.78 -2.79 -31.65
CA VAL A 468 -17.22 -2.75 -31.36
C VAL A 468 -17.80 -4.10 -30.92
N LYS A 469 -17.05 -5.19 -31.08
CA LYS A 469 -17.42 -6.55 -30.63
C LYS A 469 -17.06 -6.81 -29.17
N LEU A 470 -16.29 -5.94 -28.52
CA LEU A 470 -15.82 -6.11 -27.14
C LEU A 470 -16.93 -5.79 -26.12
N SER A 471 -17.93 -6.66 -26.02
CA SER A 471 -19.11 -6.41 -25.18
C SER A 471 -18.84 -6.38 -23.66
N ASN A 472 -17.64 -6.73 -23.21
CA ASN A 472 -17.22 -6.63 -21.81
C ASN A 472 -16.27 -5.48 -21.51
N LEU A 473 -15.92 -4.66 -22.51
CA LEU A 473 -15.03 -3.52 -22.31
C LEU A 473 -15.70 -2.51 -21.37
N GLN A 474 -14.97 -2.10 -20.32
CA GLN A 474 -15.43 -1.16 -19.29
C GLN A 474 -14.66 0.15 -19.33
N THR A 475 -13.36 0.11 -19.66
CA THR A 475 -12.49 1.28 -19.74
C THR A 475 -11.75 1.30 -21.07
N LEU A 476 -11.84 2.43 -21.77
CA LEU A 476 -11.05 2.74 -22.95
C LEU A 476 -10.33 4.08 -22.72
N ASP A 477 -9.01 4.03 -22.56
CA ASP A 477 -8.16 5.21 -22.48
C ASP A 477 -7.33 5.36 -23.75
N ILE A 478 -7.66 6.38 -24.53
CA ILE A 478 -6.98 6.77 -25.77
C ILE A 478 -6.51 8.23 -25.71
N LYS A 479 -6.32 8.80 -24.51
CA LYS A 479 -5.79 10.17 -24.38
C LYS A 479 -4.40 10.27 -24.97
N GLU A 480 -4.12 11.42 -25.55
CA GLU A 480 -2.86 11.79 -26.14
C GLU A 480 -2.44 10.74 -27.19
N THR A 481 -3.38 10.28 -28.02
CA THR A 481 -3.10 9.41 -29.19
C THR A 481 -3.16 10.20 -30.50
N LYS A 482 -3.06 9.53 -31.65
CA LYS A 482 -3.34 10.13 -32.97
C LYS A 482 -4.71 9.73 -33.52
N ILE A 483 -5.59 9.17 -32.68
CA ILE A 483 -6.93 8.71 -33.08
C ILE A 483 -7.81 9.93 -33.33
N GLN A 484 -8.29 10.09 -34.55
CA GLN A 484 -9.18 11.21 -34.90
C GLN A 484 -10.65 10.90 -34.62
N ASN A 485 -11.08 9.68 -34.96
CA ASN A 485 -12.48 9.27 -34.94
C ASN A 485 -12.62 7.95 -34.18
N LEU A 486 -13.64 7.88 -33.33
CA LEU A 486 -14.11 6.61 -32.79
C LEU A 486 -14.86 5.81 -33.87
N PRO A 487 -14.83 4.47 -33.84
CA PRO A 487 -15.59 3.64 -34.78
C PRO A 487 -17.09 3.98 -34.81
N ARG A 488 -17.72 3.89 -35.98
CA ARG A 488 -19.12 4.36 -36.20
C ARG A 488 -20.17 3.69 -35.32
N ARG A 489 -19.89 2.51 -34.77
CA ARG A 489 -20.81 1.70 -33.97
C ARG A 489 -20.29 1.47 -32.55
N MET A 490 -19.59 2.45 -31.98
CA MET A 490 -19.06 2.33 -30.62
C MET A 490 -20.16 2.15 -29.58
N GLY A 491 -21.39 2.61 -29.86
CA GLY A 491 -22.57 2.32 -29.04
C GLY A 491 -22.87 0.84 -28.81
N ASN A 492 -22.29 -0.08 -29.60
CA ASN A 492 -22.40 -1.52 -29.36
C ASN A 492 -21.61 -2.01 -28.12
N VAL A 493 -20.65 -1.23 -27.63
CA VAL A 493 -19.83 -1.54 -26.46
C VAL A 493 -20.60 -1.18 -25.18
N LYS A 494 -21.74 -1.84 -24.96
CA LYS A 494 -22.76 -1.44 -23.97
C LYS A 494 -22.27 -1.39 -22.52
N LYS A 495 -21.19 -2.12 -22.17
CA LYS A 495 -20.63 -2.13 -20.81
C LYS A 495 -19.54 -1.07 -20.58
N LEU A 496 -19.28 -0.20 -21.56
CA LEU A 496 -18.29 0.86 -21.42
C LEU A 496 -18.76 1.85 -20.36
N ARG A 497 -17.91 2.07 -19.35
CA ARG A 497 -18.14 2.97 -18.21
C ARG A 497 -17.24 4.19 -18.26
N HIS A 498 -16.01 4.03 -18.75
CA HIS A 498 -15.04 5.13 -18.79
C HIS A 498 -14.43 5.25 -20.19
N LEU A 499 -14.57 6.43 -20.77
CA LEU A 499 -13.99 6.80 -22.06
C LEU A 499 -13.16 8.07 -21.90
N PHE A 500 -11.85 7.93 -22.09
CA PHE A 500 -10.88 9.03 -22.03
C PHE A 500 -10.31 9.23 -23.43
N ALA A 501 -10.59 10.35 -24.08
CA ALA A 501 -10.32 10.46 -25.51
C ALA A 501 -9.97 11.86 -25.98
N ASP A 502 -8.67 12.14 -26.10
CA ASP A 502 -8.12 13.23 -26.89
C ASP A 502 -6.95 12.76 -27.77
N ARG A 503 -6.54 13.64 -28.67
CA ARG A 503 -5.47 13.40 -29.61
C ARG A 503 -4.48 14.56 -29.62
N TYR A 504 -3.22 14.25 -29.91
CA TYR A 504 -2.23 15.27 -30.24
C TYR A 504 -2.01 15.35 -31.76
N ALA A 505 -1.55 16.50 -32.22
CA ALA A 505 -1.05 16.68 -33.59
C ALA A 505 0.42 17.11 -33.58
N ASP A 506 1.24 16.47 -34.42
CA ASP A 506 2.63 16.90 -34.64
C ASP A 506 2.60 18.23 -35.43
N ASN A 507 2.97 19.35 -34.81
CA ASN A 507 3.27 20.59 -35.54
C ASN A 507 4.79 20.75 -35.66
N GLN A 508 5.28 21.03 -36.87
CA GLN A 508 6.72 21.22 -37.14
C GLN A 508 7.30 22.52 -36.54
N SER A 509 6.54 23.28 -35.74
CA SER A 509 6.86 24.67 -35.39
C SER A 509 6.59 25.09 -33.94
N SER A 510 6.22 24.19 -33.02
CA SER A 510 6.02 24.53 -31.60
C SER A 510 6.64 23.50 -30.65
N GLU A 511 7.23 23.96 -29.55
CA GLU A 511 7.87 23.12 -28.50
C GLU A 511 6.87 22.27 -27.68
N SER A 512 5.56 22.38 -27.92
CA SER A 512 4.54 21.56 -27.26
C SER A 512 3.42 21.16 -28.23
N PRO A 513 2.93 19.90 -28.17
CA PRO A 513 1.85 19.42 -29.03
C PRO A 513 0.49 20.01 -28.62
N TYR A 514 -0.31 20.39 -29.62
CA TYR A 514 -1.72 20.79 -29.39
C TYR A 514 -2.57 19.55 -29.15
N ILE A 515 -3.37 19.57 -28.09
CA ILE A 515 -4.35 18.54 -27.76
C ILE A 515 -5.72 18.95 -28.35
N PHE A 516 -6.37 18.01 -29.02
CA PHE A 516 -7.70 18.15 -29.62
C PHE A 516 -8.59 17.04 -29.12
N GLY A 517 -9.90 17.28 -29.00
CA GLY A 517 -10.81 16.20 -28.72
C GLY A 517 -10.97 15.21 -29.88
N VAL A 518 -11.28 13.96 -29.55
CA VAL A 518 -11.66 12.92 -30.52
C VAL A 518 -13.13 13.11 -30.92
N GLN A 519 -13.52 12.83 -32.16
CA GLN A 519 -14.92 12.93 -32.55
C GLN A 519 -15.79 11.88 -31.81
N PRO A 520 -16.91 12.30 -31.18
CA PRO A 520 -17.82 11.36 -30.54
C PRO A 520 -18.47 10.43 -31.60
N PRO A 521 -18.82 9.19 -31.24
CA PRO A 521 -19.54 8.31 -32.13
C PRO A 521 -20.98 8.79 -32.33
N ASN A 522 -21.54 8.59 -33.52
CA ASN A 522 -22.92 9.00 -33.84
C ASN A 522 -23.97 8.34 -32.94
N ASP A 523 -23.65 7.18 -32.35
CA ASP A 523 -24.52 6.38 -31.50
C ASP A 523 -24.15 6.47 -30.01
N LEU A 524 -23.50 7.56 -29.57
CA LEU A 524 -23.05 7.80 -28.19
C LEU A 524 -24.14 7.54 -27.13
N LEU A 525 -25.39 7.91 -27.43
CA LEU A 525 -26.56 7.68 -26.55
C LEU A 525 -26.83 6.21 -26.24
N SER A 526 -26.28 5.27 -27.03
CA SER A 526 -26.42 3.83 -26.80
C SER A 526 -25.51 3.32 -25.67
N LEU A 527 -24.55 4.15 -25.20
CA LEU A 527 -23.66 3.84 -24.08
C LEU A 527 -24.33 4.17 -22.74
N GLU A 528 -25.41 3.46 -22.42
CA GLU A 528 -26.24 3.69 -21.22
C GLU A 528 -25.49 3.54 -19.88
N TYR A 529 -24.34 2.86 -19.89
CA TYR A 529 -23.50 2.59 -18.72
C TYR A 529 -22.33 3.57 -18.58
N LEU A 530 -22.22 4.57 -19.44
CA LEU A 530 -21.12 5.53 -19.41
C LEU A 530 -21.20 6.42 -18.16
N GLU A 531 -20.14 6.40 -17.36
CA GLU A 531 -19.98 7.14 -16.10
C GLU A 531 -18.97 8.28 -16.21
N THR A 532 -17.95 8.11 -17.07
CA THR A 532 -16.89 9.11 -17.30
C THR A 532 -16.67 9.32 -18.78
N LEU A 533 -16.69 10.58 -19.20
CA LEU A 533 -16.34 11.02 -20.55
C LEU A 533 -15.38 12.21 -20.45
N GLU A 534 -14.14 12.04 -20.91
CA GLU A 534 -13.12 13.10 -20.84
C GLU A 534 -12.61 13.45 -22.24
N THR A 535 -12.48 14.77 -22.47
CA THR A 535 -11.78 15.43 -23.59
C THR A 535 -12.28 15.14 -25.02
N VAL A 536 -13.57 14.85 -25.20
CA VAL A 536 -14.16 14.60 -26.53
C VAL A 536 -14.47 15.90 -27.29
N GLN A 537 -14.36 15.89 -28.63
CA GLN A 537 -14.65 17.07 -29.44
C GLN A 537 -16.09 17.53 -29.26
N SER A 538 -16.27 18.79 -28.85
CA SER A 538 -17.58 19.42 -28.73
C SER A 538 -18.26 19.55 -30.09
N THR A 539 -19.45 18.98 -30.23
CA THR A 539 -20.37 19.18 -31.37
C THR A 539 -21.61 19.91 -30.89
N SER A 540 -22.33 20.59 -31.79
CA SER A 540 -23.50 21.40 -31.43
C SER A 540 -24.61 20.60 -30.73
N ASP A 541 -24.69 19.30 -30.98
CA ASP A 541 -25.68 18.38 -30.42
C ASP A 541 -25.17 17.60 -29.19
N LEU A 542 -23.86 17.59 -28.92
CA LEU A 542 -23.25 16.85 -27.82
C LEU A 542 -23.87 17.20 -26.45
N PRO A 543 -24.09 18.49 -26.07
CA PRO A 543 -24.68 18.82 -24.78
C PRO A 543 -26.06 18.20 -24.54
N ASP A 544 -26.89 18.11 -25.58
CA ASP A 544 -28.22 17.50 -25.48
C ASP A 544 -28.18 15.98 -25.49
N GLN A 545 -27.13 15.38 -26.07
CA GLN A 545 -26.87 13.96 -25.93
C GLN A 545 -26.41 13.61 -24.51
N LEU A 546 -25.48 14.38 -23.93
CA LEU A 546 -24.94 14.12 -22.58
C LEU A 546 -26.03 14.18 -21.50
N LYS A 547 -27.02 15.08 -21.61
CA LYS A 547 -28.18 15.16 -20.69
C LYS A 547 -29.00 13.87 -20.62
N LYS A 548 -28.95 13.03 -21.66
CA LYS A 548 -29.70 11.77 -21.74
C LYS A 548 -28.93 10.58 -21.14
N LEU A 549 -27.63 10.75 -20.88
CA LEU A 549 -26.78 9.75 -20.23
C LEU A 549 -26.87 9.90 -18.71
N TRP A 550 -27.92 9.32 -18.12
CA TRP A 550 -28.26 9.48 -16.70
C TRP A 550 -27.23 8.93 -15.70
N ARG A 551 -26.27 8.10 -16.15
CA ARG A 551 -25.17 7.57 -15.32
C ARG A 551 -23.90 8.39 -15.39
N LEU A 552 -23.82 9.38 -16.28
CA LEU A 552 -22.64 10.20 -16.48
C LEU A 552 -22.40 11.07 -15.23
N ARG A 553 -21.26 10.86 -14.56
CA ARG A 553 -20.90 11.54 -13.30
C ARG A 553 -19.83 12.60 -13.49
N SER A 554 -19.00 12.46 -14.52
CA SER A 554 -17.88 13.35 -14.79
C SER A 554 -17.77 13.61 -16.29
N VAL A 555 -17.75 14.90 -16.63
CA VAL A 555 -17.36 15.44 -17.93
C VAL A 555 -16.26 16.45 -17.65
N VAL A 556 -15.06 16.18 -18.17
CA VAL A 556 -13.91 17.08 -18.03
C VAL A 556 -13.51 17.49 -19.44
N ASP A 557 -13.59 18.79 -19.70
CA ASP A 557 -13.25 19.44 -20.98
C ASP A 557 -11.74 19.50 -21.21
#